data_AF-A0A0R1QM42-F1
#
_entry.id   AF-A0A0R1QM42-F1
#
_cell.length_a   1.000
_cell.length_b   1.000
_cell.length_c   1.000
_cell.angle_alpha   90.00
_cell.angle_beta   90.00
_cell.angle_gamma   90.00
#
_symmetry.space_group_name_H-M   'P 1'
#
loop_
_entity.id
_entity.type
_entity.pdbx_description
1 polymer ?
#
loop_
_entity_poly.entity_id
_entity_poly.type
_entity_poly.pdbx_seq_one_letter_code
_entity_poly.pdbx_strand_id
1 'polypeptide(L)'
;MKITVGNQNKNDEELTQAIINAKDGDIIELMPGTYFSKNDPFICTIGNNVTFVGKTTNKDDVKLYCSFTVGENTIVIFKNLAISYTANDDNTLSAYDGAEIYGDNISIDRQTQDDWDTIYGQNSFFSFKNSQIMTGRKTKAIGLSLENSYLFGDNISVQLLFQKNSQVYLKNSLIFHKLELRRQSSLNFRNITIDTAGTRFKNDLAVKSHSKLSGQDLIFVNESPHVRILKSDFQVLNFQPKYERIHFRYDDTSKVRTDGKIPFNNKQN
;
A
#
# COMPACT_ATOMS: atom_id res chain seq x y z
N MET A 1 19.65 -18.93 8.30
CA MET A 1 20.42 -19.64 7.23
C MET A 1 20.13 -18.97 5.89
N LYS A 2 20.98 -19.15 4.86
CA LYS A 2 20.68 -18.68 3.50
C LYS A 2 20.36 -19.87 2.59
N ILE A 3 19.22 -19.84 1.92
CA ILE A 3 18.75 -20.85 0.98
C ILE A 3 18.68 -20.20 -0.40
N THR A 4 19.43 -20.70 -1.38
CA THR A 4 19.39 -20.19 -2.75
C THR A 4 18.42 -21.03 -3.57
N VAL A 5 17.50 -20.37 -4.28
CA VAL A 5 16.44 -20.97 -5.07
C VAL A 5 16.51 -20.44 -6.51
N GLY A 6 16.22 -21.31 -7.49
CA GLY A 6 16.26 -21.00 -8.91
C GLY A 6 17.61 -21.28 -9.58
N ASN A 7 18.40 -22.21 -9.02
CA ASN A 7 19.64 -22.68 -9.64
C ASN A 7 19.47 -23.96 -10.47
N GLN A 8 18.27 -24.57 -10.46
CA GLN A 8 17.90 -25.72 -11.29
C GLN A 8 16.65 -25.38 -12.12
N ASN A 9 16.32 -26.22 -13.10
CA ASN A 9 15.16 -26.03 -13.99
C ASN A 9 13.78 -26.25 -13.29
N LYS A 10 13.72 -26.16 -11.96
CA LYS A 10 12.55 -26.51 -11.12
C LYS A 10 12.26 -25.46 -10.03
N ASN A 11 12.29 -24.19 -10.42
CA ASN A 11 12.11 -23.02 -9.54
C ASN A 11 10.94 -23.16 -8.55
N ASP A 12 9.78 -23.63 -9.03
CA ASP A 12 8.54 -23.69 -8.24
C ASP A 12 8.63 -24.72 -7.11
N GLU A 13 9.14 -25.92 -7.42
CA GLU A 13 9.36 -26.98 -6.44
C GLU A 13 10.41 -26.55 -5.40
N GLU A 14 11.52 -25.94 -5.84
CA GLU A 14 12.57 -25.44 -4.96
C GLU A 14 12.05 -24.35 -4.01
N LEU A 15 11.30 -23.38 -4.53
CA LEU A 15 10.75 -22.30 -3.70
C LEU A 15 9.72 -22.84 -2.70
N THR A 16 8.84 -23.73 -3.14
CA THR A 16 7.86 -24.38 -2.26
C THR A 16 8.56 -25.09 -1.10
N GLN A 17 9.61 -25.88 -1.40
CA GLN A 17 10.37 -26.57 -0.37
C GLN A 17 11.17 -25.62 0.52
N ALA A 18 11.72 -24.54 -0.04
CA ALA A 18 12.42 -23.54 0.75
C ALA A 18 11.48 -22.85 1.75
N ILE A 19 10.25 -22.51 1.34
CA ILE A 19 9.23 -21.92 2.22
C ILE A 19 8.82 -22.90 3.32
N ILE A 20 8.49 -24.16 2.95
CA ILE A 20 8.05 -25.18 3.91
C ILE A 20 9.13 -25.47 4.96
N ASN A 21 10.39 -25.53 4.55
CA ASN A 21 11.51 -25.89 5.43
C ASN A 21 12.17 -24.68 6.11
N ALA A 22 11.74 -23.46 5.80
CA ALA A 22 12.30 -22.25 6.37
C ALA A 22 12.07 -22.21 7.89
N LYS A 23 13.11 -21.79 8.61
CA LYS A 23 13.08 -21.51 10.04
C LYS A 23 13.15 -20.00 10.27
N ASP A 24 12.86 -19.59 11.49
CA ASP A 24 12.99 -18.18 11.89
C ASP A 24 14.39 -17.63 11.60
N GLY A 25 14.42 -16.48 10.93
CA GLY A 25 15.62 -15.78 10.50
C GLY A 25 16.25 -16.31 9.22
N ASP A 26 15.60 -17.24 8.51
CA ASP A 26 16.08 -17.70 7.22
C ASP A 26 15.91 -16.67 6.11
N ILE A 27 16.85 -16.68 5.18
CA ILE A 27 16.89 -15.83 3.99
C ILE A 27 16.78 -16.74 2.76
N ILE A 28 15.69 -16.60 2.01
CA ILE A 28 15.47 -17.25 0.73
C ILE A 28 15.93 -16.28 -0.37
N GLU A 29 17.08 -16.58 -0.97
CA GLU A 29 17.68 -15.81 -2.06
C GLU A 29 17.22 -16.37 -3.41
N LEU A 30 16.52 -15.55 -4.19
CA LEU A 30 15.91 -15.92 -5.46
C LEU A 30 16.80 -15.49 -6.63
N MET A 31 17.17 -16.45 -7.46
CA MET A 31 17.82 -16.18 -8.75
C MET A 31 16.83 -15.49 -9.72
N PRO A 32 17.30 -14.72 -10.71
CA PRO A 32 16.43 -14.17 -11.76
C PRO A 32 15.57 -15.25 -12.41
N GLY A 33 14.28 -14.95 -12.55
CA GLY A 33 13.33 -15.89 -13.10
C GLY A 33 11.90 -15.60 -12.66
N THR A 34 11.01 -16.41 -13.22
CA THR A 34 9.62 -16.50 -12.79
C THR A 34 9.49 -17.71 -11.85
N TYR A 35 8.74 -17.51 -10.78
CA TYR A 35 8.36 -18.51 -9.80
C TYR A 35 6.84 -18.61 -9.79
N PHE A 36 6.35 -19.82 -9.99
CA PHE A 36 4.96 -20.18 -10.23
C PHE A 36 4.40 -19.61 -11.54
N SER A 37 3.36 -20.25 -12.06
CA SER A 37 2.74 -19.80 -13.30
C SER A 37 1.71 -18.72 -13.02
N LYS A 38 1.58 -17.76 -13.94
CA LYS A 38 0.45 -16.82 -13.93
C LYS A 38 -0.93 -17.52 -13.98
N ASN A 39 -0.99 -18.70 -14.59
CA ASN A 39 -2.24 -19.45 -14.72
C ASN A 39 -2.48 -20.41 -13.53
N ASP A 40 -1.46 -20.61 -12.70
CA ASP A 40 -1.50 -21.48 -11.53
C ASP A 40 -0.65 -20.83 -10.42
N PRO A 41 -1.12 -19.69 -9.87
CA PRO A 41 -0.37 -18.96 -8.86
C PRO A 41 -0.39 -19.71 -7.53
N PHE A 42 0.71 -19.62 -6.79
CA PHE A 42 0.86 -20.31 -5.51
C PHE A 42 0.23 -19.52 -4.36
N ILE A 43 -0.55 -20.19 -3.52
CA ILE A 43 -1.12 -19.59 -2.32
C ILE A 43 -0.41 -20.19 -1.12
N CYS A 44 0.12 -19.35 -0.23
CA CYS A 44 0.78 -19.87 0.96
C CYS A 44 0.60 -18.97 2.18
N THR A 45 0.65 -19.62 3.35
CA THR A 45 0.72 -18.96 4.64
C THR A 45 2.16 -19.01 5.15
N ILE A 46 2.71 -17.86 5.54
CA ILE A 46 4.03 -17.74 6.17
C ILE A 46 3.82 -17.59 7.67
N GLY A 47 4.28 -18.59 8.44
CA GLY A 47 4.21 -18.60 9.90
C GLY A 47 5.56 -18.52 10.60
N ASN A 48 6.66 -18.36 9.84
CA ASN A 48 8.01 -18.19 10.37
C ASN A 48 8.58 -16.84 9.92
N ASN A 49 9.52 -16.30 10.70
CA ASN A 49 10.21 -15.07 10.36
C ASN A 49 11.16 -15.31 9.17
N VAL A 50 10.83 -14.81 7.98
CA VAL A 50 11.58 -15.15 6.75
C VAL A 50 11.83 -13.91 5.89
N THR A 51 13.01 -13.86 5.27
CA THR A 51 13.35 -12.86 4.26
C THR A 51 13.38 -13.48 2.87
N PHE A 52 12.66 -12.89 1.92
CA PHE A 52 12.76 -13.17 0.49
C PHE A 52 13.54 -12.06 -0.20
N VAL A 53 14.62 -12.41 -0.89
CA VAL A 53 15.47 -11.42 -1.57
C VAL A 53 15.80 -11.85 -2.99
N GLY A 54 15.45 -11.02 -3.97
CA GLY A 54 15.94 -11.16 -5.33
C GLY A 54 17.44 -10.84 -5.41
N LYS A 55 18.19 -11.67 -6.15
CA LYS A 55 19.65 -11.55 -6.24
C LYS A 55 20.13 -10.33 -7.04
N THR A 56 19.26 -9.75 -7.88
CA THR A 56 19.56 -8.54 -8.64
C THR A 56 18.93 -7.33 -7.97
N THR A 57 19.30 -6.13 -8.41
CA THR A 57 18.68 -4.88 -7.93
C THR A 57 17.47 -4.46 -8.75
N ASN A 58 17.22 -5.13 -9.89
CA ASN A 58 16.01 -4.91 -10.67
C ASN A 58 14.93 -5.87 -10.18
N LYS A 59 13.92 -5.32 -9.48
CA LYS A 59 12.82 -6.10 -8.92
C LYS A 59 12.03 -6.91 -9.96
N ASP A 60 12.05 -6.47 -11.22
CA ASP A 60 11.34 -7.17 -12.30
C ASP A 60 12.09 -8.40 -12.83
N ASP A 61 13.34 -8.63 -12.41
CA ASP A 61 14.09 -9.84 -12.78
C ASP A 61 13.60 -11.07 -11.99
N VAL A 62 12.94 -10.87 -10.85
CA VAL A 62 12.44 -11.93 -9.96
C VAL A 62 10.94 -11.74 -9.78
N LYS A 63 10.14 -12.60 -10.41
CA LYS A 63 8.67 -12.51 -10.40
C LYS A 63 8.05 -13.71 -9.73
N LEU A 64 7.26 -13.48 -8.68
CA LEU A 64 6.54 -14.52 -7.96
C LEU A 64 5.05 -14.36 -8.26
N TYR A 65 4.45 -15.39 -8.86
CA TYR A 65 3.00 -15.45 -9.03
C TYR A 65 2.38 -16.13 -7.81
N CYS A 66 2.03 -15.35 -6.79
CA CYS A 66 1.58 -15.90 -5.51
C CYS A 66 0.68 -14.96 -4.69
N SER A 67 -0.07 -15.57 -3.78
CA SER A 67 -0.72 -14.95 -2.63
C SER A 67 0.03 -15.34 -1.35
N PHE A 68 0.41 -14.35 -0.55
CA PHE A 68 0.99 -14.56 0.78
C PHE A 68 0.00 -14.14 1.87
N THR A 69 -0.29 -15.05 2.79
CA THR A 69 -0.93 -14.74 4.06
C THR A 69 0.12 -14.82 5.16
N VAL A 70 0.35 -13.72 5.88
CA VAL A 70 1.32 -13.67 6.97
C VAL A 70 0.59 -13.79 8.30
N GLY A 71 0.94 -14.83 9.05
CA GLY A 71 0.30 -15.21 10.30
C GLY A 71 0.68 -14.30 11.47
N GLU A 72 0.05 -14.60 12.61
CA GLU A 72 0.21 -13.85 13.86
C GLU A 72 1.70 -13.70 14.27
N ASN A 73 2.07 -12.50 14.73
CA ASN A 73 3.40 -12.15 15.27
C ASN A 73 4.59 -12.57 14.37
N THR A 74 4.38 -12.64 13.05
CA THR A 74 5.39 -13.08 12.08
C THR A 74 5.99 -11.89 11.33
N ILE A 75 7.31 -11.89 11.18
CA ILE A 75 8.07 -10.88 10.43
C ILE A 75 8.43 -11.42 9.06
N VAL A 76 7.97 -10.74 8.00
CA VAL A 76 8.35 -11.07 6.63
C VAL A 76 9.01 -9.88 5.95
N ILE A 77 10.15 -10.13 5.33
CA ILE A 77 10.92 -9.11 4.61
C ILE A 77 10.97 -9.48 3.12
N PHE A 78 10.59 -8.56 2.24
CA PHE A 78 10.70 -8.71 0.79
C PHE A 78 11.67 -7.67 0.24
N LYS A 79 12.58 -8.09 -0.64
CA LYS A 79 13.55 -7.19 -1.26
C LYS A 79 13.84 -7.54 -2.72
N ASN A 80 13.90 -6.51 -3.58
CA ASN A 80 14.27 -6.63 -5.00
C ASN A 80 13.48 -7.70 -5.78
N LEU A 81 12.16 -7.75 -5.60
CA LEU A 81 11.31 -8.73 -6.27
C LEU A 81 9.92 -8.15 -6.58
N ALA A 82 9.25 -8.79 -7.52
CA ALA A 82 7.88 -8.51 -7.90
C ALA A 82 6.97 -9.65 -7.45
N ILE A 83 5.89 -9.33 -6.75
CA ILE A 83 4.84 -10.26 -6.32
C ILE A 83 3.59 -9.91 -7.10
N SER A 84 2.95 -10.91 -7.70
CA SER A 84 1.64 -10.71 -8.31
C SER A 84 0.72 -11.88 -8.07
N TYR A 85 -0.55 -11.60 -7.82
CA TYR A 85 -1.60 -12.61 -7.79
C TYR A 85 -2.59 -12.37 -8.92
N THR A 86 -2.90 -13.44 -9.65
CA THR A 86 -3.61 -13.39 -10.93
C THR A 86 -4.86 -14.27 -10.95
N ALA A 87 -5.07 -15.08 -9.92
CA ALA A 87 -6.32 -15.78 -9.66
C ALA A 87 -7.25 -14.93 -8.78
N ASN A 88 -8.52 -15.31 -8.66
CA ASN A 88 -9.46 -14.63 -7.78
C ASN A 88 -9.38 -15.19 -6.34
N ASP A 89 -10.16 -14.58 -5.45
CA ASP A 89 -10.58 -15.10 -4.13
C ASP A 89 -9.58 -14.99 -2.97
N ASP A 90 -8.48 -14.26 -3.17
CA ASP A 90 -7.51 -13.96 -2.11
C ASP A 90 -6.78 -12.64 -2.39
N ASN A 91 -6.20 -11.96 -1.41
CA ASN A 91 -5.30 -10.82 -1.61
C ASN A 91 -4.00 -11.25 -2.32
N THR A 92 -3.16 -10.30 -2.76
CA THR A 92 -1.77 -10.65 -3.14
C THR A 92 -0.90 -10.78 -1.89
N LEU A 93 -1.17 -9.96 -0.89
CA LEU A 93 -0.56 -10.05 0.43
C LEU A 93 -1.61 -9.73 1.49
N SER A 94 -1.73 -10.57 2.51
CA SER A 94 -2.51 -10.30 3.71
C SER A 94 -1.63 -10.46 4.95
N ALA A 95 -1.86 -9.64 5.98
CA ALA A 95 -1.08 -9.70 7.23
C ALA A 95 -1.97 -9.42 8.44
N TYR A 96 -1.95 -10.33 9.41
CA TYR A 96 -2.86 -10.34 10.55
C TYR A 96 -2.11 -10.34 11.88
N ASP A 97 -2.74 -9.74 12.90
CA ASP A 97 -2.47 -10.03 14.31
C ASP A 97 -0.99 -9.94 14.72
N GLY A 98 -0.44 -8.73 14.70
CA GLY A 98 0.95 -8.47 15.07
C GLY A 98 1.96 -8.81 13.98
N ALA A 99 1.54 -9.31 12.82
CA ALA A 99 2.43 -9.49 11.67
C ALA A 99 3.13 -8.19 11.28
N GLU A 100 4.42 -8.29 10.93
CA GLU A 100 5.23 -7.18 10.46
C GLU A 100 5.77 -7.44 9.06
N ILE A 101 5.48 -6.55 8.13
CA ILE A 101 5.93 -6.65 6.74
C ILE A 101 6.89 -5.53 6.41
N TYR A 102 8.07 -5.89 5.89
CA TYR A 102 9.06 -4.96 5.40
C TYR A 102 9.28 -5.17 3.90
N GLY A 103 9.20 -4.11 3.10
CA GLY A 103 9.46 -4.19 1.67
C GLY A 103 10.43 -3.10 1.20
N ASP A 104 11.51 -3.48 0.52
CA ASP A 104 12.47 -2.53 -0.07
C ASP A 104 12.70 -2.85 -1.55
N ASN A 105 12.41 -1.88 -2.41
CA ASN A 105 12.50 -2.04 -3.86
C ASN A 105 11.68 -3.25 -4.37
N ILE A 106 10.39 -3.27 -4.03
CA ILE A 106 9.46 -4.32 -4.47
C ILE A 106 8.32 -3.76 -5.30
N SER A 107 7.65 -4.64 -6.05
CA SER A 107 6.34 -4.37 -6.63
C SER A 107 5.36 -5.43 -6.16
N ILE A 108 4.17 -5.03 -5.73
CA ILE A 108 3.07 -5.93 -5.40
C ILE A 108 1.89 -5.52 -6.27
N ASP A 109 1.46 -6.39 -7.17
CA ASP A 109 0.42 -6.09 -8.15
C ASP A 109 -0.68 -7.16 -8.20
N ARG A 110 -1.93 -6.70 -8.21
CA ARG A 110 -3.10 -7.57 -8.35
C ARG A 110 -3.71 -7.45 -9.75
N GLN A 111 -3.65 -8.50 -10.56
CA GLN A 111 -4.18 -8.51 -11.93
C GLN A 111 -5.40 -9.43 -12.11
N THR A 112 -6.40 -9.26 -11.24
CA THR A 112 -7.56 -10.17 -11.12
C THR A 112 -8.85 -9.52 -11.65
N GLN A 113 -10.00 -10.18 -11.54
CA GLN A 113 -11.32 -9.61 -11.89
C GLN A 113 -12.21 -9.29 -10.68
N ASP A 114 -11.93 -9.88 -9.52
CA ASP A 114 -12.68 -9.72 -8.26
C ASP A 114 -12.48 -8.39 -7.49
N ASP A 115 -13.16 -8.21 -6.35
CA ASP A 115 -13.12 -6.96 -5.59
C ASP A 115 -12.15 -6.99 -4.39
N TRP A 116 -11.28 -8.00 -4.31
CA TRP A 116 -10.27 -8.09 -3.26
C TRP A 116 -9.20 -7.01 -3.41
N ASP A 117 -8.69 -6.55 -2.26
CA ASP A 117 -7.61 -5.57 -2.18
C ASP A 117 -6.28 -6.20 -2.64
N THR A 118 -5.30 -5.41 -3.09
CA THR A 118 -3.95 -5.96 -3.36
C THR A 118 -3.28 -6.37 -2.07
N ILE A 119 -3.26 -5.47 -1.09
CA ILE A 119 -2.75 -5.72 0.26
C ILE A 119 -3.85 -5.42 1.28
N TYR A 120 -4.12 -6.38 2.16
CA TYR A 120 -4.98 -6.19 3.33
C TYR A 120 -4.20 -6.42 4.63
N GLY A 121 -4.31 -5.49 5.57
CA GLY A 121 -3.67 -5.58 6.88
C GLY A 121 -4.65 -5.38 8.00
N GLN A 122 -4.65 -6.28 8.99
CA GLN A 122 -5.43 -6.14 10.20
C GLN A 122 -4.56 -6.35 11.44
N ASN A 123 -4.53 -5.37 12.35
CA ASN A 123 -3.70 -5.41 13.56
C ASN A 123 -2.19 -5.61 13.25
N SER A 124 -1.69 -5.06 12.15
CA SER A 124 -0.37 -5.38 11.59
C SER A 124 0.51 -4.14 11.35
N PHE A 125 1.79 -4.36 11.13
CA PHE A 125 2.78 -3.31 10.81
C PHE A 125 3.31 -3.48 9.39
N PHE A 126 3.44 -2.37 8.66
CA PHE A 126 4.04 -2.33 7.34
C PHE A 126 5.12 -1.25 7.27
N SER A 127 6.24 -1.55 6.63
CA SER A 127 7.27 -0.58 6.28
C SER A 127 7.76 -0.79 4.85
N PHE A 128 7.44 0.15 3.98
CA PHE A 128 7.77 0.08 2.55
C PHE A 128 8.72 1.20 2.14
N LYS A 129 9.74 0.85 1.35
CA LYS A 129 10.69 1.79 0.76
C LYS A 129 10.87 1.51 -0.73
N ASN A 130 10.92 2.55 -1.56
CA ASN A 130 11.16 2.43 -3.01
C ASN A 130 10.21 1.43 -3.70
N SER A 131 8.98 1.31 -3.23
CA SER A 131 8.09 0.18 -3.53
C SER A 131 6.81 0.62 -4.23
N GLN A 132 6.21 -0.28 -5.00
CA GLN A 132 5.00 -0.01 -5.78
C GLN A 132 3.90 -1.00 -5.43
N ILE A 133 2.70 -0.51 -5.14
CA ILE A 133 1.54 -1.30 -4.75
C ILE A 133 0.38 -0.96 -5.69
N MET A 134 0.05 -1.90 -6.57
CA MET A 134 -0.80 -1.70 -7.74
C MET A 134 -1.97 -2.69 -7.72
N THR A 135 -3.08 -2.31 -8.36
CA THR A 135 -4.29 -3.14 -8.52
C THR A 135 -4.53 -3.48 -10.00
N GLY A 136 -3.44 -3.60 -10.77
CA GLY A 136 -3.46 -3.80 -12.20
C GLY A 136 -4.21 -2.68 -12.91
N ARG A 137 -5.22 -3.07 -13.71
CA ARG A 137 -6.06 -2.15 -14.50
C ARG A 137 -7.27 -1.60 -13.73
N LYS A 138 -7.55 -2.09 -12.52
CA LYS A 138 -8.72 -1.67 -11.77
C LYS A 138 -8.47 -0.30 -11.16
N THR A 139 -9.42 0.60 -11.33
CA THR A 139 -9.31 1.93 -10.74
C THR A 139 -10.00 2.03 -9.38
N LYS A 140 -10.93 1.10 -9.09
CA LYS A 140 -11.72 1.13 -7.85
C LYS A 140 -11.22 0.20 -6.74
N ALA A 141 -10.33 -0.74 -7.05
CA ALA A 141 -9.76 -1.65 -6.08
C ALA A 141 -8.80 -0.90 -5.14
N ILE A 142 -8.66 -1.41 -3.91
CA ILE A 142 -7.77 -0.85 -2.91
C ILE A 142 -6.38 -1.46 -3.09
N GLY A 143 -5.35 -0.61 -3.20
CA GLY A 143 -3.96 -1.08 -3.27
C GLY A 143 -3.46 -1.51 -1.91
N LEU A 144 -3.71 -0.69 -0.89
CA LEU A 144 -3.34 -0.97 0.49
C LEU A 144 -4.48 -0.59 1.43
N SER A 145 -5.01 -1.60 2.12
CA SER A 145 -6.15 -1.51 3.03
C SER A 145 -5.68 -1.84 4.45
N LEU A 146 -5.81 -0.88 5.36
CA LEU A 146 -5.29 -0.98 6.73
C LEU A 146 -6.42 -0.88 7.75
N GLU A 147 -6.51 -1.87 8.65
CA GLU A 147 -7.44 -1.89 9.77
C GLU A 147 -6.69 -2.12 11.09
N ASN A 148 -6.70 -1.14 12.00
CA ASN A 148 -5.93 -1.19 13.26
C ASN A 148 -4.42 -1.41 13.04
N SER A 149 -3.87 -0.90 11.94
CA SER A 149 -2.50 -1.17 11.51
C SER A 149 -1.62 0.08 11.50
N TYR A 150 -0.32 -0.13 11.37
CA TYR A 150 0.68 0.91 11.22
C TYR A 150 1.35 0.81 9.84
N LEU A 151 1.64 1.95 9.21
CA LEU A 151 2.43 2.01 7.97
C LEU A 151 3.49 3.09 8.04
N PHE A 152 4.72 2.73 7.68
CA PHE A 152 5.77 3.66 7.27
C PHE A 152 6.08 3.51 5.78
N GLY A 153 5.99 4.59 5.00
CA GLY A 153 6.30 4.60 3.57
C GLY A 153 7.30 5.69 3.21
N ASP A 154 8.41 5.35 2.55
CA ASP A 154 9.32 6.33 1.95
C ASP A 154 9.55 6.00 0.47
N ASN A 155 9.22 6.95 -0.42
CA ASN A 155 9.31 6.76 -1.86
C ASN A 155 8.47 5.56 -2.34
N ILE A 156 7.19 5.54 -1.97
CA ILE A 156 6.26 4.49 -2.42
C ILE A 156 5.22 5.03 -3.38
N SER A 157 4.71 4.17 -4.27
CA SER A 157 3.53 4.47 -5.07
C SER A 157 2.40 3.50 -4.77
N VAL A 158 1.20 4.01 -4.47
CA VAL A 158 0.04 3.19 -4.12
C VAL A 158 -1.16 3.63 -4.96
N GLN A 159 -1.88 2.70 -5.59
CA GLN A 159 -3.06 3.08 -6.37
C GLN A 159 -4.19 3.65 -5.52
N LEU A 160 -4.60 2.97 -4.45
CA LEU A 160 -5.55 3.51 -3.48
C LEU A 160 -5.11 3.12 -2.08
N LEU A 161 -4.94 4.11 -1.22
CA LEU A 161 -4.61 3.90 0.19
C LEU A 161 -5.86 4.15 1.05
N PHE A 162 -6.34 3.09 1.68
CA PHE A 162 -7.48 3.13 2.59
C PHE A 162 -7.03 2.74 3.99
N GLN A 163 -7.40 3.55 4.98
CA GLN A 163 -7.03 3.31 6.36
C GLN A 163 -8.21 3.51 7.31
N LYS A 164 -8.32 2.59 8.28
CA LYS A 164 -9.37 2.52 9.29
C LYS A 164 -8.72 2.25 10.65
N ASN A 165 -8.95 3.14 11.62
CA ASN A 165 -8.32 3.09 12.94
C ASN A 165 -6.80 2.81 12.90
N SER A 166 -6.12 3.39 11.92
CA SER A 166 -4.72 3.07 11.61
C SER A 166 -3.84 4.32 11.67
N GLN A 167 -2.53 4.12 11.82
CA GLN A 167 -1.56 5.20 11.88
C GLN A 167 -0.53 5.07 10.76
N VAL A 168 -0.42 6.12 9.95
CA VAL A 168 0.39 6.10 8.74
C VAL A 168 1.37 7.28 8.71
N TYR A 169 2.59 7.00 8.27
CA TYR A 169 3.63 7.96 7.97
C TYR A 169 4.08 7.79 6.53
N LEU A 170 3.99 8.85 5.72
CA LEU A 170 4.41 8.81 4.32
C LEU A 170 5.40 9.92 3.99
N LYS A 171 6.42 9.58 3.20
CA LYS A 171 7.42 10.50 2.69
C LYS A 171 7.64 10.27 1.20
N ASN A 172 7.75 11.34 0.41
CA ASN A 172 8.05 11.28 -1.02
C ASN A 172 7.16 10.30 -1.80
N SER A 173 5.88 10.22 -1.47
CA SER A 173 4.99 9.13 -1.92
C SER A 173 3.99 9.60 -2.95
N LEU A 174 3.60 8.72 -3.86
CA LEU A 174 2.59 8.96 -4.89
C LEU A 174 1.36 8.10 -4.64
N ILE A 175 0.20 8.71 -4.52
CA ILE A 175 -1.09 8.01 -4.48
C ILE A 175 -1.79 8.26 -5.81
N PHE A 176 -2.17 7.23 -6.57
CA PHE A 176 -2.87 7.46 -7.83
C PHE A 176 -4.35 7.80 -7.58
N HIS A 177 -5.19 6.80 -7.42
CA HIS A 177 -6.63 6.95 -7.56
C HIS A 177 -7.31 7.70 -6.41
N LYS A 178 -6.95 7.39 -5.16
CA LYS A 178 -7.59 7.99 -3.98
C LYS A 178 -6.84 7.72 -2.68
N LEU A 179 -6.92 8.68 -1.77
CA LEU A 179 -6.50 8.54 -0.37
C LEU A 179 -7.72 8.69 0.56
N GLU A 180 -7.96 7.71 1.45
CA GLU A 180 -9.08 7.78 2.39
C GLU A 180 -8.75 7.32 3.81
N LEU A 181 -9.11 8.17 4.78
CA LEU A 181 -8.98 7.95 6.22
C LEU A 181 -10.36 7.82 6.88
N ARG A 182 -10.53 6.80 7.73
CA ARG A 182 -11.74 6.60 8.53
C ARG A 182 -11.43 6.17 9.97
N ARG A 183 -12.44 6.34 10.83
CA ARG A 183 -12.51 5.82 12.21
C ARG A 183 -11.22 6.08 13.00
N GLN A 184 -10.97 7.32 13.39
CA GLN A 184 -9.81 7.69 14.22
C GLN A 184 -8.44 7.38 13.61
N SER A 185 -8.35 7.29 12.27
CA SER A 185 -7.05 7.11 11.62
C SER A 185 -6.21 8.39 11.66
N SER A 186 -4.89 8.24 11.60
CA SER A 186 -3.97 9.37 11.50
C SER A 186 -2.97 9.19 10.36
N LEU A 187 -2.79 10.23 9.55
CA LEU A 187 -1.74 10.30 8.52
C LEU A 187 -0.86 11.51 8.78
N ASN A 188 0.44 11.25 8.99
CA ASN A 188 1.48 12.27 8.95
C ASN A 188 2.29 12.14 7.67
N PHE A 189 2.62 13.24 7.01
CA PHE A 189 3.36 13.14 5.76
C PHE A 189 4.30 14.31 5.44
N ARG A 190 5.21 14.03 4.51
CA ARG A 190 6.02 15.02 3.81
C ARG A 190 6.14 14.66 2.34
N ASN A 191 5.81 15.60 1.45
CA ASN A 191 5.91 15.43 0.00
C ASN A 191 5.08 14.23 -0.49
N ILE A 192 3.75 14.40 -0.49
CA ILE A 192 2.83 13.44 -1.12
C ILE A 192 2.27 14.06 -2.40
N THR A 193 2.27 13.28 -3.47
CA THR A 193 1.50 13.58 -4.68
C THR A 193 0.27 12.69 -4.77
N ILE A 194 -0.88 13.25 -5.15
CA ILE A 194 -2.12 12.54 -5.46
C ILE A 194 -2.45 12.75 -6.94
N ASP A 195 -2.44 11.67 -7.72
CA ASP A 195 -2.71 11.65 -9.16
C ASP A 195 -3.94 10.83 -9.53
N THR A 196 -5.08 11.50 -9.49
CA THR A 196 -6.39 10.90 -9.77
C THR A 196 -6.81 10.97 -11.24
N ALA A 197 -5.97 11.50 -12.14
CA ALA A 197 -6.35 11.84 -13.51
C ALA A 197 -6.94 10.65 -14.29
N GLY A 198 -6.55 9.43 -13.94
CA GLY A 198 -7.07 8.19 -14.54
C GLY A 198 -8.38 7.64 -13.96
N THR A 199 -9.02 8.33 -13.00
CA THR A 199 -10.14 7.72 -12.23
C THR A 199 -11.36 8.62 -12.05
N ARG A 200 -12.52 8.00 -11.78
CA ARG A 200 -13.81 8.68 -11.57
C ARG A 200 -14.30 8.55 -10.13
N PHE A 201 -13.42 8.78 -9.16
CA PHE A 201 -13.85 8.87 -7.77
C PHE A 201 -14.57 10.19 -7.51
N LYS A 202 -15.57 10.16 -6.63
CA LYS A 202 -16.27 11.38 -6.18
C LYS A 202 -15.34 12.36 -5.46
N ASN A 203 -14.32 11.84 -4.77
CA ASN A 203 -13.35 12.66 -4.06
C ASN A 203 -11.98 12.00 -4.21
N ASP A 204 -10.98 12.82 -4.49
CA ASP A 204 -9.57 12.46 -4.60
C ASP A 204 -8.98 12.16 -3.21
N LEU A 205 -9.43 12.91 -2.21
CA LEU A 205 -9.04 12.76 -0.82
C LEU A 205 -10.25 12.83 0.11
N ALA A 206 -10.32 11.91 1.07
CA ALA A 206 -11.35 11.89 2.10
C ALA A 206 -10.77 11.64 3.50
N VAL A 207 -11.12 12.49 4.47
CA VAL A 207 -10.74 12.32 5.88
C VAL A 207 -12.01 12.36 6.72
N LYS A 208 -12.32 11.25 7.41
CA LYS A 208 -13.63 11.07 8.05
C LYS A 208 -13.53 10.49 9.45
N SER A 209 -14.58 10.73 10.26
CA SER A 209 -14.86 10.01 11.50
C SER A 209 -13.73 10.14 12.54
N HIS A 210 -13.45 11.37 12.96
CA HIS A 210 -12.43 11.74 13.95
C HIS A 210 -11.02 11.38 13.52
N SER A 211 -10.76 11.34 12.21
CA SER A 211 -9.43 11.09 11.68
C SER A 211 -8.63 12.38 11.57
N LYS A 212 -7.31 12.25 11.48
CA LYS A 212 -6.38 13.38 11.34
C LYS A 212 -5.48 13.20 10.12
N LEU A 213 -5.35 14.25 9.32
CA LEU A 213 -4.36 14.33 8.25
C LEU A 213 -3.51 15.58 8.47
N SER A 214 -2.20 15.40 8.62
CA SER A 214 -1.26 16.50 8.79
C SER A 214 0.05 16.33 8.05
N GLY A 215 0.59 17.40 7.48
CA GLY A 215 1.87 17.30 6.79
C GLY A 215 2.25 18.53 5.97
N GLN A 216 3.31 18.38 5.19
CA GLN A 216 3.86 19.40 4.32
C GLN A 216 3.97 18.88 2.88
N ASP A 217 3.73 19.75 1.91
CA ASP A 217 3.88 19.50 0.47
C ASP A 217 2.87 18.42 0.00
N LEU A 218 1.57 18.71 0.10
CA LEU A 218 0.52 17.89 -0.52
C LEU A 218 0.20 18.45 -1.91
N ILE A 219 0.45 17.63 -2.93
CA ILE A 219 0.36 18.04 -4.33
C ILE A 219 -0.71 17.19 -5.01
N PHE A 220 -1.72 17.80 -5.61
CA PHE A 220 -2.62 17.14 -6.54
C PHE A 220 -2.14 17.41 -7.97
N VAL A 221 -2.10 16.36 -8.79
CA VAL A 221 -1.88 16.49 -10.24
C VAL A 221 -3.12 17.10 -10.91
N ASN A 222 -4.31 16.71 -10.44
CA ASN A 222 -5.55 17.30 -10.92
C ASN A 222 -5.63 18.78 -10.53
N GLU A 223 -5.95 19.63 -11.50
CA GLU A 223 -6.07 21.07 -11.34
C GLU A 223 -7.27 21.50 -10.49
N SER A 224 -8.30 20.65 -10.37
CA SER A 224 -9.53 20.93 -9.62
C SER A 224 -9.91 19.76 -8.69
N PRO A 225 -9.07 19.44 -7.68
CA PRO A 225 -9.27 18.27 -6.85
C PRO A 225 -10.45 18.44 -5.88
N HIS A 226 -11.11 17.33 -5.56
CA HIS A 226 -12.21 17.23 -4.62
C HIS A 226 -11.74 16.64 -3.31
N VAL A 227 -11.81 17.45 -2.24
CA VAL A 227 -11.33 17.09 -0.91
C VAL A 227 -12.49 17.12 0.08
N ARG A 228 -12.73 16.00 0.77
CA ARG A 228 -13.84 15.87 1.72
C ARG A 228 -13.37 15.60 3.14
N ILE A 229 -13.67 16.51 4.07
CA ILE A 229 -13.28 16.40 5.49
C ILE A 229 -14.55 16.35 6.35
N LEU A 230 -14.78 15.26 7.09
CA LEU A 230 -15.98 15.11 7.92
C LEU A 230 -15.63 14.72 9.36
N LYS A 231 -16.10 15.48 10.35
CA LYS A 231 -15.80 15.33 11.77
C LYS A 231 -14.33 15.03 12.02
N SER A 232 -13.41 15.77 11.38
CA SER A 232 -11.99 15.40 11.30
C SER A 232 -11.07 16.62 11.27
N ASP A 233 -9.79 16.37 11.53
CA ASP A 233 -8.74 17.39 11.51
C ASP A 233 -7.89 17.27 10.24
N PHE A 234 -7.70 18.39 9.55
CA PHE A 234 -6.95 18.51 8.31
C PHE A 234 -6.04 19.73 8.37
N GLN A 235 -4.73 19.51 8.36
CA GLN A 235 -3.74 20.59 8.45
C GLN A 235 -2.57 20.36 7.51
N VAL A 236 -2.47 21.16 6.46
CA VAL A 236 -1.44 21.00 5.44
C VAL A 236 -0.74 22.32 5.16
N LEU A 237 0.59 22.25 4.98
CA LEU A 237 1.44 23.34 4.53
C LEU A 237 1.96 23.06 3.12
N ASN A 238 2.22 24.13 2.36
CA ASN A 238 2.61 24.11 0.94
C ASN A 238 1.66 23.29 0.07
N PHE A 239 0.37 23.62 0.15
CA PHE A 239 -0.67 22.91 -0.60
C PHE A 239 -0.63 23.25 -2.10
N GLN A 240 -0.70 22.24 -2.97
CA GLN A 240 -0.79 22.43 -4.42
C GLN A 240 -1.93 21.58 -5.03
N PRO A 241 -2.73 22.11 -5.97
CA PRO A 241 -2.77 23.51 -6.40
C PRO A 241 -3.19 24.44 -5.26
N LYS A 242 -3.08 25.77 -5.46
CA LYS A 242 -3.53 26.74 -4.44
C LYS A 242 -4.97 26.45 -4.02
N TYR A 243 -5.27 26.65 -2.74
CA TYR A 243 -6.53 26.20 -2.13
C TYR A 243 -7.80 26.77 -2.80
N GLU A 244 -7.72 27.89 -3.51
CA GLU A 244 -8.85 28.47 -4.26
C GLU A 244 -9.31 27.59 -5.44
N ARG A 245 -8.45 26.70 -5.94
CA ARG A 245 -8.77 25.76 -7.03
C ARG A 245 -9.34 24.43 -6.54
N ILE A 246 -9.48 24.28 -5.22
CA ILE A 246 -9.84 23.00 -4.60
C ILE A 246 -11.30 23.00 -4.21
N HIS A 247 -12.00 21.93 -4.57
CA HIS A 247 -13.36 21.70 -4.14
C HIS A 247 -13.37 21.06 -2.74
N PHE A 248 -13.17 21.88 -1.71
CA PHE A 248 -13.31 21.45 -0.33
C PHE A 248 -14.78 21.30 0.06
N ARG A 249 -15.11 20.20 0.73
CA ARG A 249 -16.38 20.01 1.44
C ARG A 249 -16.11 19.55 2.86
N TYR A 250 -16.51 20.36 3.83
CA TYR A 250 -16.36 19.99 5.24
C TYR A 250 -17.54 20.41 6.13
N ASP A 251 -17.73 19.69 7.23
CA ASP A 251 -18.77 19.99 8.22
C ASP A 251 -18.28 20.97 9.29
N ASP A 252 -19.21 21.53 10.06
CA ASP A 252 -18.92 22.57 11.06
C ASP A 252 -18.09 22.05 12.25
N THR A 253 -18.00 20.73 12.41
CA THR A 253 -17.18 20.08 13.45
C THR A 253 -15.75 19.79 13.01
N SER A 254 -15.44 19.95 11.72
CA SER A 254 -14.12 19.67 11.17
C SER A 254 -13.19 20.88 11.33
N LYS A 255 -11.91 20.62 11.61
CA LYS A 255 -10.87 21.66 11.65
C LYS A 255 -10.04 21.56 10.38
N VAL A 256 -10.20 22.52 9.46
CA VAL A 256 -9.53 22.52 8.16
C VAL A 256 -8.61 23.72 8.03
N ARG A 257 -7.32 23.48 7.80
CA ARG A 257 -6.30 24.51 7.55
C ARG A 257 -5.38 24.11 6.40
N THR A 258 -5.20 25.03 5.45
CA THR A 258 -4.24 24.95 4.34
C THR A 258 -3.40 26.22 4.33
N ASP A 259 -2.09 26.09 4.43
CA ASP A 259 -1.16 27.24 4.44
C ASP A 259 -1.52 28.28 5.51
N GLY A 260 -1.94 27.79 6.69
CA GLY A 260 -2.36 28.61 7.82
C GLY A 260 -3.79 29.19 7.72
N LYS A 261 -4.44 29.12 6.56
CA LYS A 261 -5.78 29.68 6.30
C LYS A 261 -6.87 28.61 6.31
N ILE A 262 -8.11 29.02 6.55
CA ILE A 262 -9.29 28.16 6.35
C ILE A 262 -9.70 28.31 4.88
N PRO A 263 -9.74 27.22 4.07
CA PRO A 263 -10.14 27.29 2.67
C PRO A 263 -11.64 27.54 2.52
N PHE A 264 -12.10 27.90 1.31
CA PHE A 264 -13.54 28.04 1.03
C PHE A 264 -14.26 26.68 1.11
N ASN A 265 -15.45 26.66 1.72
CA ASN A 265 -16.27 25.44 1.84
C ASN A 265 -17.38 25.41 0.80
N ASN A 266 -17.35 24.43 -0.10
CA ASN A 266 -18.44 24.14 -1.03
C ASN A 266 -19.59 23.43 -0.27
N LYS A 267 -20.29 24.19 0.58
CA LYS A 267 -21.56 23.78 1.16
C LYS A 267 -22.62 23.81 0.06
N GLN A 268 -22.82 22.71 -0.65
CA GLN A 268 -24.09 22.52 -1.36
C GLN A 268 -25.14 22.06 -0.34
N ASN A 269 -26.20 22.86 -0.24
CA ASN A 269 -27.50 22.51 0.33
C ASN A 269 -27.94 21.12 -0.13
#